data_AF-A0A5A5T972-F1
#
_entry.id   AF-A0A5A5T972-F1
#
_cell.length_a   1.000
_cell.length_b   1.000
_cell.length_c   1.000
_cell.angle_alpha   90.00
_cell.angle_beta   90.00
_cell.angle_gamma   90.00
#
_symmetry.space_group_name_H-M   'P 1'
#
loop_
_entity.id
_entity.type
_entity.pdbx_description
1 polymer ?
#
loop_
_entity_poly.entity_id
_entity_poly.type
_entity_poly.pdbx_seq_one_letter_code
_entity_poly.pdbx_strand_id
1 'polypeptide(L)'
;MKDPVVKGHPLHAMLSDLPIGMTVAGVCFDLLGRLTPLSQLRFAAKATLSLAFVSGIVTALTGLWDYQAVPGDHPARRSGALHGYLNASALVLLLTSLILRQRPLKDKEVGTYKSSSGAQISSLVALFAMVIAGWFGGETVFTHGWRVTPAEYDQLLEEDLAKSGQKEHLEKVHAIVYEYKQAHTLIP
;
A
#
# COMPACT_ATOMS: atom_id res chain seq x y z
N MET A 1 19.46 0.61 -11.33
CA MET A 1 19.22 0.38 -9.89
C MET A 1 18.57 -0.97 -9.75
N LYS A 2 18.79 -1.69 -8.64
CA LYS A 2 18.07 -2.94 -8.38
C LYS A 2 16.59 -2.66 -8.12
N ASP A 3 15.74 -3.60 -8.47
CA ASP A 3 14.30 -3.54 -8.18
C ASP A 3 14.06 -3.76 -6.67
N PRO A 4 13.07 -3.08 -6.06
CA PRO A 4 12.72 -3.24 -4.65
C PRO A 4 11.94 -4.55 -4.41
N VAL A 5 12.56 -5.68 -4.77
CA VAL A 5 12.00 -7.03 -4.69
C VAL A 5 12.85 -7.86 -3.75
N VAL A 6 12.21 -8.55 -2.82
CA VAL A 6 12.83 -9.44 -1.84
C VAL A 6 12.23 -10.84 -2.01
N LYS A 7 13.07 -11.81 -2.41
CA LYS A 7 12.66 -13.20 -2.69
C LYS A 7 11.45 -13.30 -3.62
N GLY A 8 11.39 -12.42 -4.64
CA GLY A 8 10.26 -12.34 -5.57
C GLY A 8 9.07 -11.49 -5.09
N HIS A 9 9.10 -10.95 -3.88
CA HIS A 9 8.03 -10.12 -3.33
C HIS A 9 8.37 -8.62 -3.41
N PRO A 10 7.53 -7.80 -4.06
CA PRO A 10 7.66 -6.34 -4.03
C PRO A 10 7.60 -5.79 -2.61
N LEU A 11 8.60 -5.00 -2.20
CA LEU A 11 8.62 -4.36 -0.87
C LEU A 11 7.38 -3.50 -0.61
N HIS A 12 6.90 -2.79 -1.62
CA HIS A 12 5.70 -1.98 -1.53
C HIS A 12 4.46 -2.82 -1.13
N ALA A 13 4.26 -3.96 -1.79
CA ALA A 13 3.14 -4.86 -1.50
C ALA A 13 3.25 -5.49 -0.10
N MET A 14 4.46 -5.82 0.35
CA MET A 14 4.66 -6.33 1.72
C MET A 14 4.33 -5.29 2.79
N LEU A 15 4.56 -4.00 2.49
CA LEU A 15 4.40 -2.92 3.45
C LEU A 15 2.99 -2.32 3.45
N SER A 16 2.22 -2.49 2.38
CA SER A 16 0.93 -1.82 2.19
C SER A 16 -0.15 -2.20 3.19
N ASP A 17 -0.08 -3.40 3.78
CA ASP A 17 -1.08 -3.86 4.75
C ASP A 17 -1.10 -3.00 6.00
N LEU A 18 0.07 -2.51 6.43
CA LEU A 18 0.22 -1.73 7.66
C LEU A 18 -0.50 -0.36 7.59
N PRO A 19 -0.25 0.52 6.60
CA PRO A 19 -0.96 1.79 6.51
C PRO A 19 -2.46 1.61 6.30
N ILE A 20 -2.89 0.57 5.56
CA ILE A 20 -4.32 0.26 5.37
C ILE A 20 -4.96 -0.11 6.70
N GLY A 21 -4.44 -1.13 7.39
CA GLY A 21 -4.98 -1.61 8.65
C GLY A 21 -4.99 -0.52 9.73
N MET A 22 -3.92 0.26 9.83
CA MET A 22 -3.81 1.34 10.81
C MET A 22 -4.76 2.51 10.51
N THR A 23 -5.00 2.84 9.24
CA THR A 23 -5.97 3.87 8.86
C THR A 23 -7.39 3.43 9.19
N VAL A 24 -7.76 2.19 8.85
CA VAL A 24 -9.08 1.61 9.16
C VAL A 24 -9.31 1.59 10.67
N ALA A 25 -8.34 1.07 11.45
CA ALA A 25 -8.45 1.04 12.90
C ALA A 25 -8.63 2.44 13.50
N GLY A 26 -7.86 3.41 13.02
CA GLY A 26 -7.94 4.80 13.46
C GLY A 26 -9.30 5.44 13.22
N VAL A 27 -9.87 5.25 12.03
CA VAL A 27 -11.23 5.71 11.69
C VAL A 27 -12.28 4.97 12.52
N CYS A 28 -12.14 3.67 12.75
CA CYS A 28 -13.06 2.92 13.62
C CYS A 28 -13.05 3.45 15.05
N PHE A 29 -11.87 3.74 15.62
CA PHE A 29 -11.77 4.34 16.95
C PHE A 29 -12.36 5.75 17.01
N ASP A 30 -12.25 6.53 15.93
CA ASP A 30 -12.93 7.82 15.82
C ASP A 30 -14.45 7.69 15.87
N LEU A 31 -15.02 6.72 15.13
CA LEU A 31 -16.45 6.46 15.08
C LEU A 31 -16.96 5.93 16.42
N LEU A 32 -16.26 4.97 17.02
CA LEU A 32 -16.60 4.45 18.35
C LEU A 32 -16.52 5.53 19.42
N GLY A 33 -15.55 6.45 19.33
CA GLY A 33 -15.44 7.60 20.25
C GLY A 33 -16.60 8.58 20.16
N ARG A 34 -17.38 8.57 19.06
CA ARG A 34 -18.64 9.33 18.95
C ARG A 34 -19.81 8.64 19.66
N LEU A 35 -19.76 7.32 19.78
CA LEU A 35 -20.80 6.51 20.41
C LEU A 35 -20.55 6.32 21.91
N THR A 36 -19.28 6.30 22.32
CA THR A 36 -18.87 5.97 23.70
C THR A 36 -17.88 7.02 24.23
N PRO A 37 -18.09 7.59 25.43
CA PRO A 37 -17.22 8.62 26.01
C PRO A 37 -15.93 8.05 26.64
N LEU A 38 -15.23 7.15 25.94
CA LEU A 38 -13.97 6.56 26.39
C LEU A 38 -12.79 7.37 25.88
N SER A 39 -12.02 7.98 26.78
CA SER A 39 -10.82 8.75 26.43
C SER A 39 -9.73 7.90 25.76
N GLN A 40 -9.71 6.60 26.05
CA GLN A 40 -8.80 5.61 25.46
C GLN A 40 -8.99 5.49 23.94
N LEU A 41 -10.22 5.62 23.45
CA LEU A 41 -10.51 5.56 22.01
C LEU A 41 -9.87 6.74 21.26
N ARG A 42 -9.81 7.92 21.89
CA ARG A 42 -9.14 9.09 21.29
C ARG A 42 -7.64 8.86 21.17
N PHE A 43 -7.03 8.29 22.21
CA PHE A 43 -5.63 7.91 22.18
C PHE A 43 -5.36 6.85 21.11
N ALA A 44 -6.16 5.79 21.06
CA ALA A 44 -6.04 4.70 20.09
C ALA A 44 -6.18 5.21 18.65
N ALA A 45 -7.17 6.08 18.37
CA ALA A 45 -7.34 6.71 17.06
C ALA A 45 -6.10 7.52 16.66
N LYS A 46 -5.59 8.38 17.56
CA LYS A 46 -4.40 9.17 17.27
C LYS A 46 -3.16 8.30 17.05
N ALA A 47 -2.95 7.27 17.87
CA ALA A 47 -1.79 6.39 17.80
C ALA A 47 -1.78 5.60 16.48
N THR A 48 -2.90 4.96 16.15
CA THR A 48 -3.04 4.19 14.91
C THR A 48 -2.94 5.06 13.67
N LEU A 49 -3.60 6.22 13.60
CA LEU A 49 -3.44 7.15 12.47
C LEU A 49 -2.01 7.70 12.33
N SER A 50 -1.27 7.85 13.44
CA SER A 50 0.15 8.24 13.38
C SER A 50 1.01 7.11 12.81
N LEU A 51 0.77 5.87 13.23
CA LEU A 51 1.42 4.68 12.65
C LEU A 51 1.07 4.52 11.17
N ALA A 52 -0.18 4.78 10.79
CA ALA A 52 -0.64 4.76 9.41
C ALA A 52 0.13 5.77 8.55
N PHE A 53 0.29 7.01 9.05
CA PHE A 53 1.03 8.04 8.36
C PHE A 53 2.51 7.68 8.17
N VAL A 54 3.19 7.23 9.23
CA VAL A 54 4.62 6.86 9.16
C VAL A 54 4.82 5.66 8.24
N SER A 55 4.07 4.57 8.44
CA SER A 55 4.15 3.39 7.58
C SER A 55 3.75 3.68 6.13
N GLY A 56 2.79 4.58 5.92
CA GLY A 56 2.36 5.01 4.59
C GLY A 56 3.43 5.79 3.84
N ILE A 57 4.23 6.62 4.50
CA ILE A 57 5.41 7.26 3.88
C ILE A 57 6.40 6.20 3.41
N VAL A 58 6.76 5.24 4.27
CA VAL A 58 7.70 4.18 3.92
C VAL A 58 7.18 3.36 2.74
N THR A 59 5.90 3.01 2.76
CA THR A 59 5.20 2.27 1.69
C THR A 59 5.15 3.07 0.38
N ALA A 60 4.93 4.38 0.44
CA ALA A 60 4.88 5.24 -0.74
C ALA A 60 6.26 5.38 -1.38
N LEU A 61 7.33 5.46 -0.58
CA LEU A 61 8.70 5.52 -1.10
C LEU A 61 9.09 4.22 -1.81
N THR A 62 8.80 3.06 -1.21
CA THR A 62 9.06 1.76 -1.86
C THR A 62 8.16 1.55 -3.08
N GLY A 63 6.92 2.05 -3.05
CA GLY A 63 6.01 2.03 -4.20
C GLY A 63 6.47 2.93 -5.34
N LEU A 64 7.00 4.11 -5.05
CA LEU A 64 7.58 4.99 -6.05
C LEU A 64 8.83 4.37 -6.69
N TRP A 65 9.65 3.68 -5.90
CA TRP A 65 10.80 2.94 -6.42
C TRP A 65 10.34 1.80 -7.34
N ASP A 66 9.31 1.04 -6.97
CA ASP A 66 8.74 -0.01 -7.82
C ASP A 66 8.18 0.58 -9.13
N TYR A 67 7.41 1.66 -9.03
CA TYR A 67 6.79 2.33 -10.15
C TYR A 67 7.80 2.80 -11.21
N GLN A 68 9.03 3.13 -10.84
CA GLN A 68 10.08 3.52 -11.80
C GLN A 68 10.43 2.40 -12.78
N ALA A 69 10.25 1.13 -12.40
CA ALA A 69 10.50 -0.01 -13.27
C ALA A 69 9.41 -0.22 -14.34
N VAL A 70 8.22 0.38 -14.18
CA VAL A 70 7.12 0.26 -15.14
C VAL A 70 7.49 0.99 -16.43
N PRO A 71 7.55 0.32 -17.60
CA PRO A 71 7.84 0.99 -18.87
C PRO A 71 6.81 2.09 -19.19
N GLY A 72 7.24 3.14 -19.88
CA GLY A 72 6.39 4.32 -20.14
C GLY A 72 5.17 4.04 -21.03
N ASP A 73 5.30 3.08 -21.95
CA ASP A 73 4.28 2.59 -22.87
C ASP A 73 3.44 1.44 -22.28
N HIS A 74 3.82 0.92 -21.12
CA HIS A 74 3.08 -0.16 -20.46
C HIS A 74 1.74 0.37 -19.90
N PRO A 75 0.61 -0.32 -20.10
CA PRO A 75 -0.71 0.18 -19.68
C PRO A 75 -0.83 0.36 -18.15
N ALA A 76 -0.11 -0.46 -17.37
CA ALA A 76 0.02 -0.29 -15.92
C ALA A 76 0.58 1.08 -15.48
N ARG A 77 1.31 1.80 -16.34
CA ARG A 77 1.95 3.09 -16.02
C ARG A 77 0.92 4.13 -15.60
N ARG A 78 -0.22 4.20 -16.30
CA ARG A 78 -1.29 5.16 -16.00
C ARG A 78 -2.02 4.81 -14.71
N SER A 79 -2.40 3.54 -14.54
CA SER A 79 -3.12 3.09 -13.35
C SER A 79 -2.25 3.21 -12.09
N GLY A 80 -0.97 2.83 -12.18
CA GLY A 80 0.02 3.02 -11.11
C GLY A 80 0.24 4.49 -10.72
N ALA A 81 0.22 5.43 -11.68
CA ALA A 81 0.29 6.86 -11.37
C ALA A 81 -0.94 7.34 -10.58
N LEU A 82 -2.15 6.96 -11.04
CA LEU A 82 -3.40 7.31 -10.36
C LEU A 82 -3.43 6.75 -8.94
N HIS A 83 -3.04 5.49 -8.76
CA HIS A 83 -2.86 4.87 -7.46
C HIS A 83 -1.90 5.66 -6.56
N GLY A 84 -0.72 6.04 -7.09
CA GLY A 84 0.27 6.83 -6.36
C GLY A 84 -0.25 8.20 -5.93
N TYR A 85 -0.89 8.95 -6.84
CA TYR A 85 -1.43 10.27 -6.54
C TYR A 85 -2.56 10.24 -5.50
N LEU A 86 -3.45 9.24 -5.56
CA LEU A 86 -4.51 9.07 -4.58
C LEU A 86 -3.96 8.75 -3.18
N ASN A 87 -2.96 7.87 -3.09
CA ASN A 87 -2.30 7.56 -1.82
C ASN A 87 -1.48 8.73 -1.27
N ALA A 88 -0.81 9.50 -2.12
CA ALA A 88 -0.14 10.73 -1.70
C ALA A 88 -1.15 11.75 -1.14
N SER A 89 -2.32 11.87 -1.77
CA SER A 89 -3.42 12.70 -1.28
C SER A 89 -3.95 12.20 0.06
N ALA A 90 -4.11 10.89 0.23
CA ALA A 90 -4.49 10.28 1.50
C ALA A 90 -3.46 10.57 2.61
N LEU A 91 -2.15 10.53 2.33
CA LEU A 91 -1.11 10.91 3.29
C LEU A 91 -1.23 12.37 3.73
N VAL A 92 -1.50 13.29 2.80
CA VAL A 92 -1.74 14.71 3.13
C VAL A 92 -2.98 14.88 4.02
N LEU A 93 -4.05 14.12 3.74
CA LEU A 93 -5.26 14.12 4.55
C LEU A 93 -5.05 13.52 5.95
N LEU A 94 -4.23 12.47 6.07
CA LEU A 94 -3.82 11.91 7.36
C LEU A 94 -2.98 12.93 8.15
N LEU A 95 -2.01 13.58 7.52
CA LEU A 95 -1.23 14.63 8.16
C LEU A 95 -2.11 15.78 8.64
N THR A 96 -3.07 16.20 7.80
CA THR A 96 -4.06 17.24 8.15
C THR A 96 -4.90 16.81 9.34
N SER A 97 -5.36 15.54 9.39
CA SER A 97 -6.05 14.98 10.55
C SER A 97 -5.21 15.09 11.82
N LEU A 98 -3.94 14.69 11.75
CA LEU A 98 -3.00 14.71 12.89
C LEU A 98 -2.73 16.13 13.39
N ILE A 99 -2.54 17.10 12.48
CA ILE A 99 -2.36 18.52 12.84
C ILE A 99 -3.62 19.06 13.52
N LEU A 100 -4.81 18.77 12.99
CA LEU A 100 -6.08 19.22 13.57
C LEU A 100 -6.33 18.60 14.95
N ARG A 101 -5.79 17.43 15.25
CA ARG A 101 -5.86 16.79 16.58
C ARG A 101 -4.94 17.43 17.62
N GLN A 102 -3.93 18.19 17.20
CA GLN A 102 -3.01 18.90 18.10
C GLN A 102 -3.55 20.26 18.56
N ARG A 103 -4.56 20.80 17.87
CA ARG A 103 -5.14 22.10 18.23
C ARG A 103 -5.89 22.00 19.57
N PRO A 104 -5.68 22.94 20.51
CA PRO A 104 -6.42 22.97 21.76
C PRO A 104 -7.91 23.16 21.47
N LEU A 105 -8.73 22.33 22.09
CA LEU A 105 -10.19 22.45 21.99
C LEU A 105 -10.59 23.57 22.94
N LYS A 106 -11.31 24.57 22.42
CA LYS A 106 -11.67 25.77 23.19
C LYS A 106 -12.56 25.50 24.40
N ASP A 107 -13.17 24.32 24.47
CA ASP A 107 -14.11 23.98 25.54
C ASP A 107 -13.49 23.00 26.53
N LYS A 108 -13.16 23.50 27.71
CA LYS A 108 -12.82 22.72 28.91
C LYS A 108 -14.08 22.14 29.52
N GLU A 109 -14.64 21.08 28.93
CA GLU A 109 -15.52 20.18 29.66
C GLU A 109 -14.77 18.89 29.96
N VAL A 110 -14.51 18.67 31.23
CA VAL A 110 -13.85 17.48 31.76
C VAL A 110 -14.76 16.28 31.50
N GLY A 111 -14.36 15.37 30.60
CA GLY A 111 -15.05 14.09 30.40
C GLY A 111 -15.61 13.81 29.00
N THR A 112 -15.56 14.75 28.05
CA THR A 112 -16.07 14.51 26.68
C THR A 112 -14.95 14.17 25.67
N TYR A 113 -15.21 13.16 24.84
CA TYR A 113 -14.45 12.92 23.61
C TYR A 113 -14.64 14.13 22.69
N LYS A 114 -13.76 15.13 22.79
CA LYS A 114 -13.66 16.19 21.80
C LYS A 114 -12.42 15.90 20.94
N SER A 115 -12.61 15.23 19.81
CA SER A 115 -11.67 15.35 18.68
C SER A 115 -12.25 16.39 17.74
N SER A 116 -11.42 17.18 17.05
CA SER A 116 -11.93 18.12 16.05
C SER A 116 -12.73 17.34 14.99
N SER A 117 -14.00 17.68 14.76
CA SER A 117 -14.81 17.05 13.69
C SER A 117 -14.07 17.12 12.35
N GLY A 118 -13.35 18.21 12.09
CA GLY A 118 -12.50 18.34 10.91
C GLY A 118 -11.38 17.30 10.84
N ALA A 119 -10.77 16.93 11.97
CA ALA A 119 -9.75 15.89 12.00
C ALA A 119 -10.32 14.52 11.60
N GLN A 120 -11.50 14.18 12.12
CA GLN A 120 -12.15 12.90 11.84
C GLN A 120 -12.67 12.82 10.41
N ILE A 121 -13.24 13.91 9.89
CA ILE A 121 -13.61 14.02 8.47
C ILE A 121 -12.36 13.84 7.61
N SER A 122 -11.25 14.49 7.95
CA SER A 122 -9.99 14.37 7.19
C SER A 122 -9.47 12.93 7.13
N SER A 123 -9.46 12.19 8.25
CA SER A 123 -9.04 10.77 8.24
C SER A 123 -10.04 9.86 7.53
N LEU A 124 -11.34 10.15 7.60
CA LEU A 124 -12.37 9.41 6.86
C LEU A 124 -12.24 9.61 5.34
N VAL A 125 -12.01 10.84 4.89
CA VAL A 125 -11.76 11.14 3.47
C VAL A 125 -10.44 10.52 3.01
N ALA A 126 -9.41 10.48 3.86
CA ALA A 126 -8.18 9.74 3.57
C ALA A 126 -8.45 8.26 3.32
N LEU A 127 -9.23 7.61 4.21
CA LEU A 127 -9.62 6.21 4.03
C LEU A 127 -10.40 5.99 2.73
N PHE A 128 -11.34 6.87 2.41
CA PHE A 128 -12.09 6.78 1.15
C PHE A 128 -11.18 6.93 -0.09
N ALA A 129 -10.23 7.87 -0.06
CA ALA A 129 -9.24 8.01 -1.12
C ALA A 129 -8.37 6.74 -1.26
N MET A 130 -8.00 6.09 -0.14
CA MET A 130 -7.26 4.81 -0.15
C MET A 130 -8.07 3.67 -0.77
N VAL A 131 -9.39 3.62 -0.55
CA VAL A 131 -10.26 2.60 -1.19
C VAL A 131 -10.25 2.78 -2.71
N ILE A 132 -10.38 4.01 -3.20
CA ILE A 132 -10.29 4.29 -4.64
C ILE A 132 -8.88 3.99 -5.17
N ALA A 133 -7.84 4.34 -4.40
CA ALA A 133 -6.46 4.00 -4.78
C ALA A 133 -6.28 2.48 -4.88
N GLY A 134 -6.89 1.71 -3.98
CA GLY A 134 -6.89 0.24 -3.99
C GLY A 134 -7.46 -0.34 -5.28
N TRP A 135 -8.49 0.29 -5.86
CA TRP A 135 -9.01 -0.10 -7.18
C TRP A 135 -7.96 -0.01 -8.28
N PHE A 136 -7.25 1.12 -8.38
CA PHE A 136 -6.17 1.30 -9.37
C PHE A 136 -4.94 0.41 -9.08
N GLY A 137 -4.65 0.14 -7.81
CA GLY A 137 -3.66 -0.86 -7.43
C GLY A 137 -4.04 -2.26 -7.94
N GLY A 138 -5.31 -2.64 -7.74
CA GLY A 138 -5.87 -3.87 -8.28
C GLY A 138 -5.84 -3.92 -9.80
N GLU A 139 -6.22 -2.86 -10.50
CA GLU A 139 -6.16 -2.79 -11.96
C GLU A 139 -4.72 -2.93 -12.49
N THR A 140 -3.73 -2.36 -11.80
CA THR A 140 -2.31 -2.53 -12.14
C THR A 140 -1.88 -4.00 -12.10
N VAL A 141 -2.35 -4.75 -11.10
CA VAL A 141 -1.97 -6.15 -10.86
C VAL A 141 -2.83 -7.12 -11.68
N PHE A 142 -4.15 -7.03 -11.54
CA PHE A 142 -5.10 -8.02 -12.06
C PHE A 142 -5.58 -7.74 -13.48
N THR A 143 -5.51 -6.49 -13.95
CA THR A 143 -5.90 -6.15 -15.33
C THR A 143 -4.68 -6.03 -16.23
N HIS A 144 -3.63 -5.35 -15.76
CA HIS A 144 -2.42 -5.12 -16.55
C HIS A 144 -1.28 -6.09 -16.24
N GLY A 145 -1.45 -6.99 -15.26
CA GLY A 145 -0.52 -8.09 -15.03
C GLY A 145 0.86 -7.68 -14.50
N TRP A 146 1.01 -6.44 -14.00
CA TRP A 146 2.31 -5.96 -13.55
C TRP A 146 2.84 -6.84 -12.41
N ARG A 147 4.02 -7.43 -12.62
CA ARG A 147 4.69 -8.38 -11.71
C ARG A 147 3.92 -9.69 -11.43
N VAL A 148 2.88 -9.99 -12.20
CA VAL A 148 2.14 -11.27 -12.12
C VAL A 148 2.25 -12.07 -13.41
N THR A 149 2.06 -11.42 -14.56
CA THR A 149 2.06 -12.10 -15.87
C THR A 149 3.31 -12.92 -16.14
N PRO A 150 4.54 -12.46 -15.84
CA PRO A 150 5.72 -13.31 -16.00
C PRO A 150 5.66 -14.60 -15.19
N ALA A 151 5.18 -14.54 -13.93
CA ALA A 151 5.06 -15.73 -13.08
C ALA A 151 3.99 -16.70 -13.55
N GLU A 152 2.88 -16.20 -14.11
CA GLU A 152 1.83 -17.01 -14.72
C GLU A 152 2.33 -17.72 -15.98
N TYR A 153 3.03 -17.00 -16.87
CA TYR A 153 3.64 -17.60 -18.06
C TYR A 153 4.69 -18.66 -17.72
N ASP A 154 5.53 -18.42 -16.71
CA ASP A 154 6.52 -19.39 -16.24
C ASP A 154 5.85 -20.72 -15.81
N GLN A 155 4.73 -20.65 -15.09
CA GLN A 155 3.97 -21.84 -14.67
C GLN A 155 3.35 -22.60 -15.84
N LEU A 156 2.75 -21.88 -16.80
CA LEU A 156 2.16 -22.51 -18.00
C LEU A 156 3.24 -23.18 -18.86
N LEU A 157 4.39 -22.52 -19.04
CA LEU A 157 5.52 -23.06 -19.78
C LEU A 157 6.09 -24.33 -19.09
N GLU A 158 6.20 -24.31 -17.77
CA GLU A 158 6.60 -25.48 -16.97
C GLU A 158 5.70 -26.69 -17.21
N GLU A 159 4.38 -26.46 -17.19
CA GLU A 159 3.39 -27.52 -17.41
C GLU A 159 3.48 -28.10 -18.83
N ASP A 160 3.62 -27.25 -19.84
CA ASP A 160 3.73 -27.67 -21.25
C ASP A 160 5.05 -28.40 -21.53
N LEU A 161 6.17 -27.94 -20.98
CA LEU A 161 7.47 -28.60 -21.11
C LEU A 161 7.50 -29.94 -20.37
N ALA A 162 6.85 -30.04 -19.21
CA ALA A 162 6.70 -31.29 -18.48
C ALA A 162 5.87 -32.31 -19.28
N LYS A 163 4.75 -31.89 -19.89
CA LYS A 163 3.90 -32.75 -20.73
C LYS A 163 4.59 -33.19 -22.01
N SER A 164 5.42 -32.34 -22.61
CA SER A 164 6.14 -32.64 -23.85
C SER A 164 7.47 -33.39 -23.65
N GLY A 165 7.87 -33.66 -22.40
CA GLY A 165 9.11 -34.37 -22.08
C GLY A 165 10.39 -33.55 -22.27
N GLN A 166 10.29 -32.24 -22.45
CA GLN A 166 11.40 -31.34 -22.77
C GLN A 166 12.09 -30.74 -21.53
N LYS A 167 12.38 -31.57 -20.53
CA LYS A 167 12.90 -31.11 -19.22
C LYS A 167 14.20 -30.30 -19.30
N GLU A 168 15.09 -30.62 -20.24
CA GLU A 168 16.37 -29.91 -20.39
C GLU A 168 16.19 -28.43 -20.80
N HIS A 169 15.14 -28.13 -21.58
CA HIS A 169 14.86 -26.74 -21.98
C HIS A 169 14.34 -25.93 -20.79
N LEU A 170 13.55 -26.58 -19.92
CA LEU A 170 13.05 -25.97 -18.71
C LEU A 170 14.18 -25.59 -17.76
N GLU A 171 15.15 -26.50 -17.54
CA GLU A 171 16.31 -26.25 -16.67
C GLU A 171 17.16 -25.07 -17.16
N LYS A 172 17.34 -24.93 -18.48
CA LYS A 172 18.05 -23.79 -19.08
C LYS A 172 17.33 -22.46 -18.83
N VAL A 173 16.01 -22.44 -18.97
CA VAL A 173 15.19 -21.23 -18.70
C VAL A 173 15.28 -20.85 -17.21
N HIS A 174 15.15 -21.82 -16.31
CA HIS A 174 15.28 -21.59 -14.87
C HIS A 174 16.64 -21.00 -14.48
N ALA A 175 17.73 -21.49 -15.08
CA ALA A 175 19.05 -20.94 -14.83
C ALA A 175 19.15 -19.45 -15.24
N ILE A 176 18.62 -19.10 -16.43
CA ILE A 176 18.60 -17.71 -16.92
C ILE A 176 17.79 -16.80 -15.99
N VAL A 177 16.60 -17.24 -15.59
CA VAL A 177 15.73 -16.48 -14.67
C VAL A 177 16.40 -16.31 -13.31
N TYR A 178 17.06 -17.36 -12.80
CA TYR A 178 17.79 -17.32 -11.54
C TYR A 178 18.92 -16.28 -11.58
N GLU A 179 19.76 -16.32 -12.62
CA GLU A 179 20.83 -15.33 -12.82
C GLU A 179 20.29 -13.91 -12.94
N TYR A 180 19.19 -13.72 -13.67
CA TYR A 180 18.52 -12.43 -13.77
C TYR A 180 18.07 -11.91 -12.40
N LYS A 181 17.41 -12.74 -11.58
CA LYS A 181 16.94 -12.37 -10.24
C LYS A 181 18.12 -11.96 -9.34
N GLN A 182 19.21 -12.72 -9.35
CA GLN A 182 20.43 -12.42 -8.58
C GLN A 182 21.02 -11.03 -8.92
N ALA A 183 21.05 -10.70 -10.21
CA ALA A 183 21.61 -9.43 -10.68
C ALA A 183 20.67 -8.22 -10.45
N HIS A 184 19.36 -8.40 -10.59
CA HIS A 184 18.42 -7.28 -10.71
C HIS A 184 17.55 -7.03 -9.48
N THR A 185 17.40 -7.98 -8.55
CA THR A 185 16.58 -7.79 -7.34
C THR A 185 17.40 -7.39 -6.12
N LEU A 186 16.75 -6.71 -5.17
CA LEU A 186 17.40 -6.24 -3.93
C LEU A 186 17.90 -7.41 -3.09
N ILE A 187 17.03 -8.38 -2.83
CA ILE A 187 17.34 -9.66 -2.19
C ILE A 187 16.76 -10.74 -3.10
N PRO A 188 17.61 -11.52 -3.80
CA PRO A 188 17.15 -12.56 -4.72
C PRO A 188 16.52 -13.76 -4.03
#